data_AF-A0A3D4QS72-F1
#
_entry.id   AF-A0A3D4QS72-F1
#
_cell.length_a   1.000
_cell.length_b   1.000
_cell.length_c   1.000
_cell.angle_alpha   90.00
_cell.angle_beta   90.00
_cell.angle_gamma   90.00
#
_symmetry.space_group_name_H-M   'P 1'
#
loop_
_entity.id
_entity.type
_entity.pdbx_description
1 polymer ?
#
loop_
_entity_poly.entity_id
_entity_poly.type
_entity_poly.pdbx_seq_one_letter_code
_entity_poly.pdbx_strand_id
1 'polypeptide(L)'
;VWVSVMQLWEQGKIVLEEDIREYLPEGYLTKLRYDMPITMINLMNHNAGWEDTVFQMNAVDAESVLMLEDALKVTEPRQVYEPGSAVAYSNWGVSLAGCIVERISGQKFFEYVQNNIFKPLGMEHSSLSPIYSDNPWVKTKLLENEGYTTDLTPINDGLMFLNLYPAGAAAGTLEDFVPFAKALVPNSQGSELLFENSETHTKMFSSTLSYPGNNIDHVNHGFWSHEFNVQTLGHGGNTMMYSSHLMIDPVSGVGLAVMTNQNNDMTYNYGLPPMIFGKLGTMAAEDERTDTSDMEGLYYSARTIRKGIGKMYTVLGLRQYTSDGNGGL
;
A
#
# COMPACT_ATOMS: atom_id res chain seq x y z
N VAL A 1 -6.13 -0.74 -5.43
CA VAL A 1 -5.27 -1.34 -6.47
C VAL A 1 -5.38 -2.85 -6.49
N TRP A 2 -5.03 -3.53 -5.40
CA TRP A 2 -4.95 -4.99 -5.38
C TRP A 2 -6.28 -5.70 -5.68
N VAL A 3 -7.41 -5.16 -5.21
CA VAL A 3 -8.75 -5.67 -5.61
C VAL A 3 -8.94 -5.64 -7.13
N SER A 4 -8.58 -4.53 -7.79
CA SER A 4 -8.70 -4.41 -9.24
C SER A 4 -7.79 -5.39 -9.99
N VAL A 5 -6.58 -5.65 -9.47
CA VAL A 5 -5.68 -6.68 -10.01
C VAL A 5 -6.29 -8.07 -9.85
N MET A 6 -6.83 -8.38 -8.67
CA MET A 6 -7.48 -9.67 -8.40
C MET A 6 -8.75 -9.87 -9.25
N GLN A 7 -9.52 -8.82 -9.55
CA GLN A 7 -10.62 -8.87 -10.50
C GLN A 7 -10.16 -9.24 -11.91
N LEU A 8 -9.03 -8.69 -12.37
CA LEU A 8 -8.46 -9.05 -13.67
C LEU A 8 -7.82 -10.45 -13.67
N TRP A 9 -7.26 -10.89 -12.55
CA TRP A 9 -6.77 -12.26 -12.36
C TRP A 9 -7.92 -13.27 -12.44
N GLU A 10 -9.03 -13.01 -11.76
CA GLU A 10 -10.24 -13.84 -11.83
C GLU A 10 -10.78 -13.96 -13.27
N GLN A 11 -10.71 -12.86 -14.03
CA GLN A 11 -11.09 -12.83 -15.45
C GLN A 11 -10.08 -13.52 -16.39
N GLY A 12 -8.97 -14.06 -15.86
CA GLY A 12 -7.90 -14.69 -16.64
C GLY A 12 -7.10 -13.71 -17.49
N LYS A 13 -7.14 -12.41 -17.17
CA LYS A 13 -6.44 -11.35 -17.92
C LYS A 13 -5.07 -11.00 -17.37
N ILE A 14 -4.79 -11.38 -16.12
CA ILE A 14 -3.48 -11.26 -15.47
C ILE A 14 -3.09 -12.62 -14.90
N VAL A 15 -1.83 -13.01 -15.07
CA VAL A 15 -1.17 -14.09 -14.34
C VAL A 15 -0.23 -13.44 -13.33
N LEU A 16 -0.40 -13.71 -12.03
CA LEU A 16 0.29 -12.95 -10.98
C LEU A 16 1.80 -13.19 -10.97
N GLU A 17 2.22 -14.37 -11.41
CA GLU A 17 3.60 -14.85 -11.48
C GLU A 17 4.29 -14.54 -12.81
N GLU A 18 3.56 -14.01 -13.79
CA GLU A 18 4.12 -13.60 -15.08
C GLU A 18 4.89 -12.29 -14.93
N ASP A 19 5.87 -12.08 -15.81
CA ASP A 19 6.61 -10.83 -15.87
C ASP A 19 5.69 -9.67 -16.25
N ILE A 20 5.68 -8.61 -15.44
CA ILE A 20 4.84 -7.44 -15.69
C ILE A 20 5.15 -6.74 -17.01
N ARG A 21 6.32 -6.99 -17.61
CA ARG A 21 6.69 -6.49 -18.94
C ARG A 21 5.72 -6.96 -20.03
N GLU A 22 5.08 -8.12 -19.89
CA GLU A 22 4.09 -8.62 -20.84
C GLU A 22 2.83 -7.74 -20.91
N TYR A 23 2.56 -6.95 -19.86
CA TYR A 23 1.42 -6.03 -19.80
C TYR A 23 1.79 -4.58 -20.18
N LEU A 24 3.05 -4.33 -20.50
CA LEU A 24 3.61 -3.00 -20.76
C LEU A 24 4.15 -2.90 -22.20
N PRO A 25 4.23 -1.70 -22.79
CA PRO A 25 4.93 -1.50 -24.05
C PRO A 25 6.39 -1.97 -23.98
N GLU A 26 6.93 -2.43 -25.11
CA GLU A 26 8.34 -2.74 -25.21
C GLU A 26 9.20 -1.53 -24.82
N GLY A 27 10.21 -1.75 -23.98
CA GLY A 27 11.10 -0.70 -23.49
C GLY A 27 10.47 0.29 -22.50
N TYR A 28 9.29 -0.02 -21.93
CA TYR A 28 8.63 0.85 -20.95
C TYR A 28 9.48 1.14 -19.70
N LEU A 29 10.14 0.11 -19.16
CA LEU A 29 11.03 0.21 -18.00
C LEU A 29 12.47 0.41 -18.47
N THR A 30 13.03 1.59 -18.21
CA THR A 30 14.33 2.01 -18.75
C THR A 30 15.46 1.99 -17.71
N LYS A 31 15.13 1.85 -16.43
CA LYS A 31 16.08 1.94 -15.30
C LYS A 31 16.22 0.64 -14.52
N LEU A 32 15.80 -0.49 -15.11
CA LEU A 32 16.07 -1.81 -14.56
C LEU A 32 17.56 -2.10 -14.58
N ARG A 33 18.03 -2.80 -13.53
CA ARG A 33 19.43 -3.19 -13.36
C ARG A 33 19.62 -4.69 -13.52
N TYR A 34 18.61 -5.48 -13.18
CA TYR A 34 18.67 -6.94 -13.17
C TYR A 34 17.78 -7.49 -14.28
N ASP A 35 18.21 -8.57 -14.93
CA ASP A 35 17.47 -9.22 -16.01
C ASP A 35 16.33 -10.14 -15.50
N MET A 36 16.25 -10.32 -14.18
CA MET A 36 15.22 -11.14 -13.54
C MET A 36 13.82 -10.57 -13.75
N PRO A 37 12.81 -11.43 -13.97
CA PRO A 37 11.44 -10.98 -14.11
C PRO A 37 10.96 -10.29 -12.84
N ILE A 38 10.14 -9.26 -13.01
CA ILE A 38 9.38 -8.64 -11.92
C ILE A 38 7.93 -9.07 -12.11
N THR A 39 7.33 -9.71 -11.12
CA THR A 39 5.97 -10.22 -11.22
C THR A 39 4.97 -9.29 -10.53
N MET A 40 3.67 -9.50 -10.77
CA MET A 40 2.63 -8.78 -10.00
C MET A 40 2.71 -9.13 -8.52
N ILE A 41 3.08 -10.36 -8.17
CA ILE A 41 3.40 -10.75 -6.77
C ILE A 41 4.54 -9.89 -6.22
N ASN A 42 5.58 -9.57 -7.00
CA ASN A 42 6.63 -8.68 -6.53
C ASN A 42 6.13 -7.25 -6.25
N LEU A 43 5.17 -6.76 -7.04
CA LEU A 43 4.54 -5.45 -6.79
C LEU A 43 3.70 -5.48 -5.51
N MET A 44 2.88 -6.51 -5.33
CA MET A 44 2.08 -6.72 -4.12
C MET A 44 2.95 -6.88 -2.86
N ASN A 45 4.06 -7.60 -2.96
CA ASN A 45 5.01 -7.82 -1.86
C ASN A 45 5.96 -6.64 -1.61
N HIS A 46 5.86 -5.57 -2.41
CA HIS A 46 6.81 -4.45 -2.39
C HIS A 46 8.29 -4.88 -2.44
N ASN A 47 8.60 -5.91 -3.22
CA ASN A 47 9.96 -6.46 -3.30
C ASN A 47 10.51 -6.51 -4.72
N ALA A 48 9.97 -5.72 -5.64
CA ALA A 48 10.49 -5.56 -7.00
C ALA A 48 11.85 -4.84 -7.11
N GLY A 49 12.30 -4.24 -6.00
CA GLY A 49 13.68 -3.80 -5.81
C GLY A 49 13.99 -2.35 -6.21
N TRP A 50 12.98 -1.51 -6.41
CA TRP A 50 13.19 -0.08 -6.67
C TRP A 50 13.63 0.71 -5.45
N GLU A 51 14.38 1.78 -5.69
CA GLU A 51 14.63 2.82 -4.70
C GLU A 51 13.36 3.68 -4.46
N ASP A 52 13.32 4.41 -3.35
CA ASP A 52 12.20 5.31 -3.06
C ASP A 52 12.27 6.59 -3.91
N THR A 53 11.15 7.29 -4.04
CA THR A 53 11.02 8.56 -4.76
C THR A 53 10.46 9.63 -3.82
N VAL A 54 11.13 10.77 -3.64
CA VAL A 54 10.68 11.80 -2.67
C VAL A 54 9.92 12.97 -3.29
N PHE A 55 10.17 13.28 -4.56
CA PHE A 55 9.90 14.63 -5.09
C PHE A 55 8.83 14.71 -6.17
N GLN A 56 8.20 13.60 -6.56
CA GLN A 56 7.36 13.59 -7.77
C GLN A 56 6.03 12.83 -7.61
N MET A 57 5.71 12.37 -6.40
CA MET A 57 4.41 11.75 -6.12
C MET A 57 3.27 12.78 -6.07
N ASN A 58 3.55 13.99 -5.61
CA ASN A 58 2.55 15.06 -5.48
C ASN A 58 2.59 16.00 -6.70
N ALA A 59 1.44 16.56 -7.05
CA ALA A 59 1.33 17.72 -7.92
C ALA A 59 1.06 18.97 -7.05
N VAL A 60 1.51 20.13 -7.51
CA VAL A 60 1.32 21.40 -6.77
C VAL A 60 -0.11 21.92 -6.85
N ASP A 61 -0.80 21.63 -7.94
CA ASP A 61 -2.17 22.01 -8.24
C ASP A 61 -2.81 21.00 -9.21
N ALA A 62 -4.09 21.19 -9.52
CA ALA A 62 -4.84 20.30 -10.41
C ALA A 62 -4.29 20.34 -11.86
N GLU A 63 -3.79 21.48 -12.30
CA GLU A 63 -3.24 21.69 -13.64
C GLU A 63 -1.89 20.98 -13.84
N SER A 64 -1.16 20.74 -12.75
CA SER A 64 0.13 20.04 -12.75
C SER A 64 0.00 18.51 -12.64
N VAL A 65 -1.21 17.97 -12.53
CA VAL A 65 -1.45 16.53 -12.50
C VAL A 65 -1.20 15.93 -13.88
N LEU A 66 -0.26 15.00 -13.94
CA LEU A 66 0.06 14.24 -15.14
C LEU A 66 -0.91 13.06 -15.32
N MET A 67 -1.02 12.58 -16.57
CA MET A 67 -1.58 11.26 -16.82
C MET A 67 -0.73 10.19 -16.12
N LEU A 68 -1.36 9.11 -15.63
CA LEU A 68 -0.67 8.10 -14.82
C LEU A 68 0.57 7.53 -15.51
N GLU A 69 0.45 7.21 -16.80
CA GLU A 69 1.57 6.66 -17.58
C GLU A 69 2.74 7.66 -17.69
N ASP A 70 2.45 8.94 -17.89
CA ASP A 70 3.46 9.99 -17.98
C ASP A 70 4.12 10.25 -16.62
N ALA A 71 3.32 10.26 -15.54
CA ALA A 71 3.82 10.30 -14.18
C ALA A 71 4.80 9.15 -13.92
N LEU A 72 4.43 7.91 -14.25
CA LEU A 72 5.28 6.74 -14.03
C LEU A 72 6.61 6.83 -14.80
N LYS A 73 6.58 7.30 -16.06
CA LYS A 73 7.79 7.49 -16.88
C LYS A 73 8.72 8.56 -16.31
N VAL A 74 8.18 9.71 -15.93
CA VAL A 74 8.97 10.82 -15.38
C VAL A 74 9.58 10.44 -14.02
N THR A 75 8.84 9.65 -13.24
CA THR A 75 9.20 9.30 -11.86
C THR A 75 9.87 7.95 -11.69
N GLU A 76 10.13 7.20 -12.77
CA GLU A 76 10.70 5.84 -12.71
C GLU A 76 11.92 5.80 -11.77
N PRO A 77 11.85 5.10 -10.63
CA PRO A 77 12.99 4.92 -9.74
C PRO A 77 13.99 3.94 -10.35
N ARG A 78 15.25 4.01 -9.91
CA ARG A 78 16.22 2.98 -10.30
C ARG A 78 15.97 1.69 -9.52
N GLN A 79 16.23 0.57 -10.16
CA GLN A 79 16.26 -0.72 -9.48
C GLN A 79 17.60 -0.88 -8.74
N VAL A 80 17.54 -1.04 -7.42
CA VAL A 80 18.71 -1.06 -6.55
C VAL A 80 18.87 -2.37 -5.77
N TYR A 81 17.81 -3.16 -5.67
CA TYR A 81 17.81 -4.53 -5.15
C TYR A 81 17.37 -5.52 -6.23
N GLU A 82 17.80 -6.76 -6.08
CA GLU A 82 17.29 -7.86 -6.88
C GLU A 82 15.81 -8.07 -6.56
N PRO A 83 14.94 -8.31 -7.57
CA PRO A 83 13.56 -8.70 -7.32
C PRO A 83 13.46 -9.86 -6.32
N GLY A 84 12.62 -9.71 -5.29
CA GLY A 84 12.45 -10.67 -4.20
C GLY A 84 13.40 -10.51 -3.02
N SER A 85 14.54 -9.80 -3.17
CA SER A 85 15.60 -9.85 -2.15
C SER A 85 15.36 -8.93 -0.95
N ALA A 86 14.53 -7.89 -1.08
CA ALA A 86 14.24 -6.94 -0.02
C ALA A 86 12.82 -6.38 -0.15
N VAL A 87 12.09 -6.34 0.96
CA VAL A 87 10.80 -5.65 1.04
C VAL A 87 11.04 -4.17 1.31
N ALA A 88 10.68 -3.33 0.35
CA ALA A 88 10.77 -1.88 0.43
C ALA A 88 9.51 -1.28 -0.18
N TYR A 89 8.60 -0.80 0.68
CA TYR A 89 7.33 -0.22 0.26
C TYR A 89 7.50 0.81 -0.86
N SER A 90 6.74 0.64 -1.95
CA SER A 90 6.90 1.40 -3.18
C SER A 90 5.55 1.90 -3.71
N ASN A 91 5.30 3.21 -3.54
CA ASN A 91 4.16 3.88 -4.15
C ASN A 91 4.22 3.83 -5.68
N TRP A 92 5.43 3.88 -6.25
CA TRP A 92 5.64 3.76 -7.68
C TRP A 92 5.24 2.36 -8.18
N GLY A 93 5.64 1.29 -7.49
CA GLY A 93 5.24 -0.08 -7.82
C GLY A 93 3.74 -0.31 -7.75
N VAL A 94 3.07 0.24 -6.72
CA VAL A 94 1.60 0.20 -6.61
C VAL A 94 0.93 0.95 -7.75
N SER A 95 1.47 2.12 -8.12
CA SER A 95 0.94 2.93 -9.21
C SER A 95 1.16 2.28 -10.58
N LEU A 96 2.27 1.57 -10.76
CA LEU A 96 2.51 0.75 -11.94
C LEU A 96 1.47 -0.36 -12.07
N ALA A 97 1.11 -1.04 -10.98
CA ALA A 97 0.03 -2.02 -10.98
C ALA A 97 -1.32 -1.37 -11.36
N GLY A 98 -1.62 -0.17 -10.86
CA GLY A 98 -2.78 0.62 -11.30
C GLY A 98 -2.76 0.92 -12.80
N CYS A 99 -1.61 1.30 -13.36
CA CYS A 99 -1.45 1.53 -14.80
C CYS A 99 -1.63 0.25 -15.62
N ILE A 100 -1.14 -0.89 -15.14
CA ILE A 100 -1.37 -2.20 -15.79
C ILE A 100 -2.88 -2.50 -15.86
N VAL A 101 -3.63 -2.22 -14.79
CA VAL A 101 -5.10 -2.32 -14.81
C VAL A 101 -5.71 -1.38 -15.86
N GLU A 102 -5.23 -0.13 -16.00
CA GLU A 102 -5.70 0.79 -17.06
C GLU A 102 -5.50 0.20 -18.45
N ARG A 103 -4.29 -0.32 -18.71
CA ARG A 103 -3.92 -0.87 -20.02
C ARG A 103 -4.74 -2.09 -20.40
N ILE A 104 -4.93 -3.02 -19.47
CA ILE A 104 -5.67 -4.26 -19.72
C ILE A 104 -7.17 -3.98 -19.86
N SER A 105 -7.72 -3.07 -19.05
CA SER A 105 -9.15 -2.77 -19.07
C SER A 105 -9.57 -1.76 -20.14
N GLY A 106 -8.63 -0.95 -20.64
CA GLY A 106 -8.92 0.18 -21.54
C GLY A 106 -9.62 1.36 -20.87
N GLN A 107 -9.71 1.37 -19.53
CA GLN A 107 -10.34 2.43 -18.73
C GLN A 107 -9.27 3.18 -17.93
N LYS A 108 -9.49 4.45 -17.62
CA LYS A 108 -8.66 5.11 -16.60
C LYS A 108 -8.86 4.39 -15.26
N PHE A 109 -7.83 4.34 -14.40
CA PHE A 109 -7.85 3.49 -13.22
C PHE A 109 -8.90 3.95 -12.23
N PHE A 110 -9.07 5.27 -12.07
CA PHE A 110 -10.16 5.81 -11.25
C PHE A 110 -11.54 5.46 -11.80
N GLU A 111 -11.73 5.40 -13.13
CA GLU A 111 -13.00 4.97 -13.76
C GLU A 111 -13.24 3.48 -13.53
N TYR A 112 -12.19 2.66 -13.67
CA TYR A 112 -12.25 1.23 -13.37
C TYR A 112 -12.70 1.00 -11.92
N VAL A 113 -12.08 1.67 -10.95
CA VAL A 113 -12.45 1.56 -9.54
C VAL A 113 -13.87 2.07 -9.28
N GLN A 114 -14.27 3.18 -9.91
CA GLN A 114 -15.64 3.68 -9.84
C GLN A 114 -16.65 2.61 -10.28
N ASN A 115 -16.41 1.99 -11.44
CA ASN A 115 -17.35 1.07 -12.06
C ASN A 115 -17.35 -0.34 -11.44
N ASN A 116 -16.21 -0.82 -10.94
CA ASN A 116 -16.04 -2.20 -10.49
C ASN A 116 -15.92 -2.35 -8.98
N ILE A 117 -15.82 -1.26 -8.22
CA ILE A 117 -15.69 -1.28 -6.76
C ILE A 117 -16.67 -0.31 -6.11
N PHE A 118 -16.57 1.00 -6.39
CA PHE A 118 -17.36 1.99 -5.67
C PHE A 118 -18.87 1.87 -5.96
N LYS A 119 -19.28 1.86 -7.24
CA LYS A 119 -20.69 1.72 -7.60
C LYS A 119 -21.30 0.40 -7.14
N PRO A 120 -20.69 -0.79 -7.38
CA PRO A 120 -21.24 -2.05 -6.90
C PRO A 120 -21.48 -2.07 -5.39
N LEU A 121 -20.58 -1.45 -4.61
CA LEU A 121 -20.67 -1.40 -3.15
C LEU A 121 -21.51 -0.23 -2.60
N GLY A 122 -22.08 0.61 -3.46
CA GLY A 122 -22.86 1.78 -3.03
C GLY A 122 -22.03 2.89 -2.38
N MET A 123 -20.74 2.98 -2.71
CA MET A 123 -19.81 3.99 -2.19
C MET A 123 -19.98 5.33 -2.94
N GLU A 124 -21.12 5.98 -2.75
CA GLU A 124 -21.52 7.21 -3.47
C GLU A 124 -20.70 8.45 -3.07
N HIS A 125 -20.03 8.41 -1.93
CA HIS A 125 -19.21 9.48 -1.35
C HIS A 125 -17.72 9.14 -1.41
N SER A 126 -17.29 8.42 -2.45
CA SER A 126 -15.90 8.03 -2.69
C SER A 126 -15.37 8.54 -4.04
N SER A 127 -14.09 8.87 -4.07
CA SER A 127 -13.34 9.44 -5.19
C SER A 127 -11.97 8.80 -5.28
N LEU A 128 -11.50 8.52 -6.51
CA LEU A 128 -10.11 8.11 -6.75
C LEU A 128 -9.41 9.00 -7.78
N SER A 129 -10.14 9.84 -8.51
CA SER A 129 -9.53 10.78 -9.46
C SER A 129 -8.47 11.65 -8.76
N PRO A 130 -7.29 11.85 -9.37
CA PRO A 130 -6.24 12.70 -8.80
C PRO A 130 -6.66 14.17 -8.61
N ILE A 131 -7.71 14.61 -9.32
CA ILE A 131 -8.31 15.94 -9.22
C ILE A 131 -9.77 15.93 -8.71
N TYR A 132 -10.22 14.79 -8.19
CA TYR A 132 -11.59 14.58 -7.68
C TYR A 132 -12.71 14.86 -8.70
N SER A 133 -12.46 14.64 -9.99
CA SER A 133 -13.45 14.91 -11.06
C SER A 133 -14.54 13.84 -11.17
N ASP A 134 -14.31 12.66 -10.60
CA ASP A 134 -15.26 11.55 -10.54
C ASP A 134 -16.31 11.71 -9.43
N ASN A 135 -16.11 12.62 -8.47
CA ASN A 135 -17.06 12.89 -7.41
C ASN A 135 -17.03 14.37 -6.91
N PRO A 136 -17.88 15.26 -7.47
CA PRO A 136 -17.94 16.67 -7.07
C PRO A 136 -18.34 16.90 -5.60
N TRP A 137 -19.13 15.99 -5.02
CA TRP A 137 -19.51 16.08 -3.61
C TRP A 137 -18.28 15.90 -2.72
N VAL A 138 -17.45 14.87 -2.98
CA VAL A 138 -16.20 14.63 -2.24
C VAL A 138 -15.28 15.82 -2.34
N LYS A 139 -15.09 16.36 -3.55
CA LYS A 139 -14.27 17.56 -3.78
C LYS A 139 -14.74 18.75 -2.93
N THR A 140 -16.05 18.97 -2.88
CA THR A 140 -16.65 20.07 -2.09
C THR A 140 -16.40 19.86 -0.60
N LYS A 141 -16.58 18.63 -0.11
CA LYS A 141 -16.38 18.30 1.31
C LYS A 141 -14.92 18.40 1.73
N LEU A 142 -13.98 18.04 0.86
CA LEU A 142 -12.56 18.23 1.14
C LEU A 142 -12.19 19.73 1.23
N LEU A 143 -12.76 20.58 0.36
CA LEU A 143 -12.56 22.03 0.43
C LEU A 143 -13.15 22.67 1.70
N GLU A 144 -14.22 22.09 2.25
CA GLU A 144 -14.83 22.50 3.52
C GLU A 144 -14.06 21.97 4.75
N ASN A 145 -13.18 20.99 4.56
CA ASN A 145 -12.50 20.30 5.64
C ASN A 145 -11.17 20.99 6.00
N GLU A 146 -10.87 21.03 7.28
CA GLU A 146 -9.56 21.44 7.80
C GLU A 146 -8.77 20.18 8.17
N GLY A 147 -7.62 19.99 7.54
CA GLY A 147 -6.69 18.91 7.87
C GLY A 147 -5.69 19.34 8.94
N TYR A 148 -5.04 18.38 9.60
CA TYR A 148 -4.09 18.68 10.66
C TYR A 148 -2.78 17.91 10.51
N THR A 149 -1.69 18.57 10.86
CA THR A 149 -0.39 17.95 11.15
C THR A 149 -0.46 17.07 12.42
N THR A 150 0.57 16.28 12.68
CA THR A 150 0.63 15.42 13.88
C THR A 150 0.57 16.22 15.19
N ASP A 151 1.07 17.46 15.21
CA ASP A 151 1.01 18.39 16.35
C ASP A 151 -0.26 19.25 16.38
N LEU A 152 -1.27 18.91 15.58
CA LEU A 152 -2.56 19.61 15.48
C LEU A 152 -2.47 21.04 14.93
N THR A 153 -1.38 21.38 14.23
CA THR A 153 -1.33 22.61 13.43
C THR A 153 -2.23 22.43 12.20
N PRO A 154 -3.20 23.36 11.95
CA PRO A 154 -4.13 23.25 10.83
C PRO A 154 -3.43 23.44 9.48
N ILE A 155 -3.88 22.69 8.49
CA ILE A 155 -3.52 22.79 7.08
C ILE A 155 -4.78 23.22 6.33
N ASN A 156 -4.71 24.42 5.74
CA ASN A 156 -5.78 24.95 4.91
C ASN A 156 -5.84 24.21 3.57
N ASP A 157 -7.05 24.13 2.99
CA ASP A 157 -7.36 23.41 1.76
C ASP A 157 -7.13 21.89 1.87
N GLY A 158 -8.22 21.15 2.09
CA GLY A 158 -8.19 19.68 2.22
C GLY A 158 -7.90 18.92 0.91
N LEU A 159 -7.67 19.60 -0.21
CA LEU A 159 -7.34 18.93 -1.47
C LEU A 159 -5.88 18.46 -1.51
N MET A 160 -5.69 17.25 -2.04
CA MET A 160 -4.38 16.65 -2.25
C MET A 160 -4.27 16.14 -3.70
N PHE A 161 -3.35 16.72 -4.48
CA PHE A 161 -3.12 16.30 -5.87
C PHE A 161 -1.94 15.34 -5.95
N LEU A 162 -2.18 14.13 -6.46
CA LEU A 162 -1.16 13.08 -6.59
C LEU A 162 -0.97 12.69 -8.06
N ASN A 163 0.28 12.67 -8.52
CA ASN A 163 0.66 12.12 -9.82
C ASN A 163 0.61 10.58 -9.79
N LEU A 164 1.12 9.98 -8.71
CA LEU A 164 1.05 8.54 -8.46
C LEU A 164 -0.23 8.19 -7.69
N TYR A 165 -1.37 8.66 -8.21
CA TYR A 165 -2.67 8.64 -7.53
C TYR A 165 -3.20 7.26 -7.12
N PRO A 166 -2.94 6.15 -7.85
CA PRO A 166 -3.41 4.83 -7.41
C PRO A 166 -2.87 4.42 -6.04
N ALA A 167 -1.72 4.97 -5.63
CA ALA A 167 -1.06 4.63 -4.38
C ALA A 167 -1.59 5.38 -3.14
N GLY A 168 -2.49 6.36 -3.29
CA GLY A 168 -2.98 7.10 -2.12
C GLY A 168 -4.00 8.21 -2.32
N ALA A 169 -4.59 8.36 -3.51
CA ALA A 169 -5.55 9.46 -3.78
C ALA A 169 -7.00 9.14 -3.39
N ALA A 170 -7.28 7.91 -2.96
CA ALA A 170 -8.63 7.52 -2.55
C ALA A 170 -9.11 8.42 -1.40
N ALA A 171 -10.24 9.08 -1.59
CA ALA A 171 -10.86 9.95 -0.60
C ALA A 171 -12.35 9.63 -0.51
N GLY A 172 -12.88 9.67 0.71
CA GLY A 172 -14.30 9.41 0.95
C GLY A 172 -14.65 9.46 2.42
N THR A 173 -15.73 8.79 2.79
CA THR A 173 -16.26 8.75 4.15
C THR A 173 -16.05 7.38 4.79
N LEU A 174 -16.15 7.31 6.12
CA LEU A 174 -16.11 6.03 6.84
C LEU A 174 -17.31 5.15 6.47
N GLU A 175 -18.47 5.78 6.23
CA GLU A 175 -19.71 5.11 5.81
C GLU A 175 -19.56 4.36 4.49
N ASP A 176 -18.75 4.88 3.56
CA ASP A 176 -18.41 4.20 2.30
C ASP A 176 -17.26 3.20 2.47
N PHE A 177 -16.30 3.50 3.35
CA PHE A 177 -15.14 2.64 3.55
C PHE A 177 -15.50 1.31 4.23
N VAL A 178 -16.51 1.31 5.11
CA VAL A 178 -16.96 0.11 5.82
C VAL A 178 -17.56 -0.96 4.88
N PRO A 179 -18.45 -0.66 3.92
CA PRO A 179 -18.89 -1.59 2.89
C PRO A 179 -17.74 -2.24 2.13
N PHE A 180 -16.72 -1.45 1.75
CA PHE A 180 -15.51 -1.99 1.12
C PHE A 180 -14.75 -2.95 2.04
N ALA A 181 -14.51 -2.54 3.29
CA ALA A 181 -13.83 -3.38 4.28
C ALA A 181 -14.57 -4.70 4.51
N LYS A 182 -15.91 -4.68 4.59
CA LYS A 182 -16.73 -5.88 4.68
C LYS A 182 -16.55 -6.74 3.43
N ALA A 183 -16.73 -6.17 2.25
CA ALA A 183 -16.69 -6.92 1.00
C ALA A 183 -15.34 -7.62 0.73
N LEU A 184 -14.23 -7.16 1.33
CA LEU A 184 -12.95 -7.89 1.27
C LEU A 184 -12.97 -9.22 2.02
N VAL A 185 -13.82 -9.37 3.03
CA VAL A 185 -13.89 -10.57 3.88
C VAL A 185 -14.64 -11.69 3.15
N PRO A 186 -14.02 -12.88 2.98
CA PRO A 186 -14.67 -14.02 2.36
C PRO A 186 -16.04 -14.34 3.00
N ASN A 187 -17.06 -14.54 2.17
CA ASN A 187 -18.43 -14.89 2.59
C ASN A 187 -19.13 -13.85 3.46
N SER A 188 -18.62 -12.61 3.52
CA SER A 188 -19.29 -11.51 4.21
C SER A 188 -20.25 -10.77 3.27
N GLN A 189 -21.04 -9.85 3.83
CA GLN A 189 -21.96 -9.01 3.07
C GLN A 189 -21.22 -8.19 2.00
N GLY A 190 -21.62 -8.35 0.73
CA GLY A 190 -21.07 -7.61 -0.40
C GLY A 190 -19.79 -8.20 -0.97
N SER A 191 -19.31 -9.33 -0.44
CA SER A 191 -18.12 -10.02 -0.97
C SER A 191 -18.31 -10.47 -2.43
N GLU A 192 -19.51 -10.93 -2.76
CA GLU A 192 -19.94 -11.29 -4.12
C GLU A 192 -19.99 -10.11 -5.10
N LEU A 193 -19.94 -8.88 -4.60
CA LEU A 193 -19.93 -7.67 -5.43
C LEU A 193 -18.50 -7.27 -5.84
N LEU A 194 -17.47 -7.78 -5.14
CA LEU A 194 -16.07 -7.54 -5.49
C LEU A 194 -15.50 -8.62 -6.40
N PHE A 195 -15.78 -9.89 -6.10
CA PHE A 195 -15.31 -11.05 -6.83
C PHE A 195 -16.45 -12.03 -7.03
N GLU A 196 -16.56 -12.60 -8.24
CA GLU A 196 -17.56 -13.62 -8.55
C GLU A 196 -17.20 -14.97 -7.92
N ASN A 197 -15.90 -15.25 -7.74
CA ASN A 197 -15.39 -16.51 -7.20
C ASN A 197 -14.86 -16.34 -5.77
N SER A 198 -15.31 -17.20 -4.86
CA SER A 198 -14.80 -17.26 -3.47
C SER A 198 -13.33 -17.69 -3.38
N GLU A 199 -12.80 -18.35 -4.42
CA GLU A 199 -11.38 -18.64 -4.55
C GLU A 199 -10.55 -17.35 -4.64
N THR A 200 -11.05 -16.31 -5.31
CA THR A 200 -10.36 -15.02 -5.43
C THR A 200 -10.24 -14.33 -4.08
N HIS A 201 -11.30 -14.37 -3.26
CA HIS A 201 -11.28 -13.90 -1.88
C HIS A 201 -10.23 -14.64 -1.04
N THR A 202 -10.25 -15.97 -1.10
CA THR A 202 -9.31 -16.83 -0.35
C THR A 202 -7.88 -16.60 -0.79
N LYS A 203 -7.64 -16.48 -2.10
CA LYS A 203 -6.34 -16.21 -2.68
C LYS A 203 -5.83 -14.85 -2.24
N MET A 204 -6.65 -13.80 -2.30
CA MET A 204 -6.24 -12.45 -1.91
C MET A 204 -5.77 -12.35 -0.45
N PHE A 205 -6.30 -13.17 0.46
CA PHE A 205 -5.83 -13.23 1.85
C PHE A 205 -4.78 -14.30 2.13
N SER A 206 -4.42 -15.13 1.14
CA SER A 206 -3.32 -16.07 1.30
C SER A 206 -1.96 -15.37 1.29
N SER A 207 -1.03 -15.95 2.04
CA SER A 207 0.36 -15.49 2.14
C SER A 207 1.06 -15.52 0.79
N THR A 208 1.72 -14.42 0.45
CA THR A 208 2.60 -14.31 -0.73
C THR A 208 4.06 -14.12 -0.34
N LEU A 209 4.32 -13.86 0.94
CA LEU A 209 5.66 -13.74 1.49
C LEU A 209 5.60 -14.01 2.99
N SER A 210 6.47 -14.88 3.48
CA SER A 210 6.70 -15.12 4.91
C SER A 210 8.07 -14.59 5.34
N TYR A 211 8.26 -14.39 6.64
CA TYR A 211 9.58 -14.04 7.17
C TYR A 211 10.59 -15.20 6.96
N PRO A 212 11.87 -14.90 6.68
CA PRO A 212 12.87 -15.94 6.51
C PRO A 212 12.96 -16.88 7.73
N GLY A 213 12.94 -18.19 7.46
CA GLY A 213 13.17 -19.20 8.49
C GLY A 213 11.96 -19.55 9.36
N ASN A 214 10.77 -19.02 9.08
CA ASN A 214 9.54 -19.38 9.78
C ASN A 214 8.31 -19.30 8.85
N ASN A 215 7.14 -19.67 9.39
CA ASN A 215 5.86 -19.64 8.68
C ASN A 215 5.00 -18.41 9.06
N ILE A 216 5.62 -17.34 9.55
CA ILE A 216 4.91 -16.11 9.88
C ILE A 216 4.76 -15.31 8.61
N ASP A 217 3.53 -14.92 8.28
CA ASP A 217 3.26 -14.13 7.10
C ASP A 217 3.82 -12.72 7.25
N HIS A 218 4.37 -12.21 6.17
CA HIS A 218 4.87 -10.85 6.05
C HIS A 218 3.92 -10.03 5.17
N VAL A 219 3.53 -10.57 4.01
CA VAL A 219 2.61 -9.92 3.07
C VAL A 219 1.64 -10.95 2.49
N ASN A 220 0.37 -10.54 2.35
CA ASN A 220 -0.72 -11.33 1.78
C ASN A 220 -1.34 -10.51 0.64
N HIS A 221 -0.87 -10.72 -0.61
CA HIS A 221 -1.31 -10.00 -1.83
C HIS A 221 -1.48 -8.48 -1.65
N GLY A 222 -0.52 -7.84 -0.98
CA GLY A 222 -0.49 -6.39 -0.78
C GLY A 222 -1.12 -5.88 0.52
N PHE A 223 -1.62 -6.79 1.37
CA PHE A 223 -1.90 -6.51 2.77
C PHE A 223 -0.70 -6.84 3.65
N TRP A 224 -0.44 -5.99 4.64
CA TRP A 224 0.52 -6.29 5.70
C TRP A 224 -0.09 -7.29 6.67
N SER A 225 0.69 -8.29 7.06
CA SER A 225 0.30 -9.23 8.12
C SER A 225 0.79 -8.76 9.47
N HIS A 226 -0.08 -8.84 10.47
CA HIS A 226 0.22 -8.59 11.86
C HIS A 226 -0.31 -9.72 12.74
N GLU A 227 0.58 -10.33 13.52
CA GLU A 227 0.28 -11.44 14.40
C GLU A 227 -0.12 -10.92 15.78
N PHE A 228 -1.41 -10.70 16.02
CA PHE A 228 -1.97 -10.52 17.37
C PHE A 228 -2.29 -11.89 17.99
N ASN A 229 -3.27 -11.99 18.89
CA ASN A 229 -3.78 -13.32 19.28
C ASN A 229 -4.45 -14.04 18.10
N VAL A 230 -4.76 -13.30 17.04
CA VAL A 230 -5.16 -13.75 15.72
C VAL A 230 -4.28 -13.08 14.67
N GLN A 231 -4.14 -13.71 13.50
CA GLN A 231 -3.53 -13.06 12.35
C GLN A 231 -4.50 -11.99 11.82
N THR A 232 -3.98 -10.80 11.58
CA THR A 232 -4.74 -9.70 10.98
C THR A 232 -4.05 -9.20 9.74
N LEU A 233 -4.84 -8.89 8.72
CA LEU A 233 -4.39 -8.38 7.43
C LEU A 233 -4.89 -6.96 7.26
N GLY A 234 -4.03 -6.05 6.81
CA GLY A 234 -4.41 -4.65 6.80
C GLY A 234 -3.50 -3.74 5.99
N HIS A 235 -3.84 -2.46 6.04
CA HIS A 235 -3.02 -1.40 5.47
C HIS A 235 -3.30 -0.06 6.17
N GLY A 236 -2.23 0.65 6.52
CA GLY A 236 -2.29 2.05 6.96
C GLY A 236 -2.22 3.01 5.77
N GLY A 237 -2.81 4.18 5.89
CA GLY A 237 -2.80 5.22 4.87
C GLY A 237 -2.44 6.55 5.48
N ASN A 238 -1.51 7.27 4.86
CA ASN A 238 -1.06 8.59 5.33
C ASN A 238 -0.90 9.53 4.14
N THR A 239 -1.47 10.72 4.28
CA THR A 239 -1.18 11.89 3.44
C THR A 239 -0.63 13.02 4.32
N MET A 240 -0.45 14.23 3.79
CA MET A 240 0.05 15.35 4.58
C MET A 240 -0.88 15.73 5.75
N MET A 241 -2.18 15.43 5.65
CA MET A 241 -3.18 15.88 6.63
C MET A 241 -4.31 14.88 6.91
N TYR A 242 -4.35 13.74 6.22
CA TYR A 242 -5.33 12.67 6.46
C TYR A 242 -4.62 11.35 6.73
N SER A 243 -5.23 10.56 7.61
CA SER A 243 -4.79 9.20 7.87
C SER A 243 -5.97 8.23 7.84
N SER A 244 -5.70 6.99 7.46
CA SER A 244 -6.66 5.90 7.52
C SER A 244 -5.97 4.61 7.94
N HIS A 245 -6.74 3.68 8.47
CA HIS A 245 -6.22 2.38 8.89
C HIS A 245 -7.30 1.32 8.72
N LEU A 246 -6.94 0.20 8.11
CA LEU A 246 -7.81 -0.97 7.96
C LEU A 246 -7.06 -2.20 8.47
N MET A 247 -7.72 -2.98 9.32
CA MET A 247 -7.26 -4.31 9.74
C MET A 247 -8.44 -5.27 9.79
N ILE A 248 -8.22 -6.51 9.37
CA ILE A 248 -9.24 -7.54 9.28
C ILE A 248 -8.64 -8.85 9.80
N ASP A 249 -9.34 -9.53 10.71
CA ASP A 249 -9.13 -10.95 10.95
C ASP A 249 -10.00 -11.73 9.93
N PRO A 250 -9.38 -12.37 8.92
CA PRO A 250 -10.13 -13.04 7.86
C PRO A 250 -10.84 -14.31 8.34
N VAL A 251 -10.49 -14.85 9.52
CA VAL A 251 -11.07 -16.07 10.09
C VAL A 251 -12.36 -15.76 10.84
N SER A 252 -12.34 -14.77 11.74
CA SER A 252 -13.54 -14.37 12.50
C SER A 252 -14.42 -13.37 11.75
N GLY A 253 -13.87 -12.65 10.76
CA GLY A 253 -14.53 -11.56 10.05
C GLY A 253 -14.61 -10.25 10.85
N VAL A 254 -13.94 -10.16 12.00
CA VAL A 254 -13.83 -8.92 12.78
C VAL A 254 -12.87 -7.97 12.07
N GLY A 255 -13.26 -6.70 11.92
CA GLY A 255 -12.44 -5.66 11.30
C GLY A 255 -12.43 -4.35 12.07
N LEU A 256 -11.36 -3.59 11.88
CA LEU A 256 -11.13 -2.23 12.38
C LEU A 256 -10.92 -1.32 11.18
N ALA A 257 -11.74 -0.27 11.05
CA ALA A 257 -11.57 0.79 10.07
C ALA A 257 -11.56 2.15 10.76
N VAL A 258 -10.53 2.95 10.53
CA VAL A 258 -10.33 4.28 11.12
C VAL A 258 -9.99 5.27 10.03
N MET A 259 -10.58 6.47 10.09
CA MET A 259 -10.25 7.60 9.21
C MET A 259 -10.16 8.87 10.05
N THR A 260 -9.10 9.66 9.85
CA THR A 260 -8.87 10.91 10.59
C THR A 260 -8.36 11.99 9.64
N ASN A 261 -8.70 13.24 9.94
CA ASN A 261 -8.14 14.44 9.32
C ASN A 261 -6.87 14.91 10.03
N GLN A 262 -6.07 13.98 10.55
CA GLN A 262 -4.77 14.27 11.13
C GLN A 262 -3.72 13.36 10.50
N ASN A 263 -2.57 13.91 10.13
CA ASN A 263 -1.38 13.15 9.72
C ASN A 263 -0.91 12.20 10.84
N ASN A 264 -0.32 11.07 10.45
CA ASN A 264 0.21 10.01 11.28
C ASN A 264 -0.90 9.11 11.83
N ASP A 265 -1.21 8.05 11.09
CA ASP A 265 -2.21 7.04 11.41
C ASP A 265 -1.98 6.43 12.80
N MET A 266 -0.73 6.31 13.25
CA MET A 266 -0.41 5.75 14.56
C MET A 266 -0.95 6.59 15.73
N THR A 267 -1.25 7.88 15.53
CA THR A 267 -1.78 8.79 16.57
C THR A 267 -3.01 8.21 17.26
N TYR A 268 -3.93 7.61 16.49
CA TYR A 268 -5.16 7.02 17.02
C TYR A 268 -5.16 5.49 16.96
N ASN A 269 -4.27 4.88 16.18
CA ASN A 269 -4.28 3.43 15.94
C ASN A 269 -3.29 2.63 16.78
N TYR A 270 -2.34 3.23 17.50
CA TYR A 270 -1.35 2.46 18.26
C TYR A 270 -1.97 1.52 19.33
N GLY A 271 -3.04 1.97 20.01
CA GLY A 271 -3.66 1.22 21.12
C GLY A 271 -4.87 0.36 20.75
N LEU A 272 -5.53 0.64 19.62
CA LEU A 272 -6.81 0.00 19.27
C LEU A 272 -6.65 -1.47 18.84
N PRO A 273 -5.72 -1.85 17.93
CA PRO A 273 -5.59 -3.23 17.50
C PRO A 273 -5.33 -4.21 18.66
N PRO A 274 -4.44 -3.92 19.63
CA PRO A 274 -4.26 -4.81 20.78
C PRO A 274 -5.52 -5.02 21.64
N MET A 275 -6.41 -4.02 21.69
CA MET A 275 -7.66 -4.10 22.45
C MET A 275 -8.72 -4.96 21.75
N ILE A 276 -8.68 -5.03 20.42
CA ILE A 276 -9.66 -5.75 19.59
C ILE A 276 -9.18 -7.17 19.28
N PHE A 277 -7.94 -7.31 18.81
CA PHE A 277 -7.37 -8.56 18.31
C PHE A 277 -6.52 -9.30 19.34
N GLY A 278 -6.43 -8.77 20.57
CA GLY A 278 -5.55 -9.28 21.62
C GLY A 278 -4.13 -8.75 21.50
N LYS A 279 -3.21 -9.18 22.37
CA LYS A 279 -1.84 -8.62 22.36
C LYS A 279 -1.14 -9.00 21.06
N LEU A 280 -0.26 -8.11 20.58
CA LEU A 280 0.68 -8.51 19.55
C LEU A 280 1.41 -9.74 20.08
N GLY A 281 1.43 -10.82 19.31
CA GLY A 281 2.17 -12.01 19.65
C GLY A 281 3.56 -11.57 20.07
N THR A 282 3.99 -11.97 21.27
CA THR A 282 5.43 -12.08 21.47
C THR A 282 5.85 -13.03 20.38
N MET A 283 6.61 -12.55 19.38
CA MET A 283 7.33 -13.47 18.50
C MET A 283 7.86 -14.58 19.40
N ALA A 284 7.74 -15.83 18.99
CA ALA A 284 8.36 -16.95 19.70
C ALA A 284 9.89 -16.75 19.69
N ALA A 285 10.37 -15.74 20.42
CA ALA A 285 11.58 -15.83 21.16
C ALA A 285 11.28 -16.97 22.12
N GLU A 286 11.68 -18.17 21.70
CA GLU A 286 12.15 -19.14 22.68
C GLU A 286 12.96 -18.35 23.72
N ASP A 287 12.74 -18.60 25.01
CA ASP A 287 13.33 -17.84 26.13
C ASP A 287 14.89 -17.75 26.08
N GLU A 288 15.53 -18.38 25.10
CA GLU A 288 16.92 -18.21 24.73
C GLU A 288 17.11 -16.97 23.85
N ARG A 289 17.43 -15.85 24.50
CA ARG A 289 18.00 -14.67 23.85
C ARG A 289 19.27 -15.07 23.10
N THR A 290 19.24 -14.97 21.77
CA THR A 290 20.44 -15.16 20.94
C THR A 290 21.43 -14.02 21.11
N ASP A 291 22.71 -14.30 20.95
CA ASP A 291 23.75 -13.27 20.89
C ASP A 291 23.45 -12.29 19.74
N THR A 292 23.29 -11.01 20.07
CA THR A 292 22.93 -9.93 19.15
C THR A 292 24.17 -9.20 18.60
N SER A 293 25.38 -9.61 18.98
CA SER A 293 26.62 -8.98 18.50
C SER A 293 26.75 -9.00 16.98
N ASP A 294 26.25 -10.06 16.32
CA ASP A 294 26.20 -10.17 14.85
C ASP A 294 25.25 -9.15 14.19
N MET A 295 24.35 -8.53 14.96
CA MET A 295 23.45 -7.47 14.50
C MET A 295 23.99 -6.06 14.80
N GLU A 296 25.16 -5.92 15.43
CA GLU A 296 25.77 -4.61 15.64
C GLU A 296 26.18 -3.97 14.31
N GLY A 297 25.86 -2.68 14.16
CA GLY A 297 26.28 -1.96 12.96
C GLY A 297 25.46 -0.73 12.64
N LEU A 298 25.74 -0.19 11.45
CA LEU A 298 25.01 0.93 10.87
C LEU A 298 24.03 0.41 9.84
N TYR A 299 22.76 0.71 10.06
CA TYR A 299 21.65 0.29 9.23
C TYR A 299 20.96 1.50 8.62
N TYR A 300 20.33 1.30 7.48
CA TYR A 300 19.40 2.24 6.89
C TYR A 300 18.20 1.47 6.34
N SER A 301 17.07 2.17 6.20
CA SER A 301 15.85 1.59 5.65
C SER A 301 16.08 1.01 4.25
N ALA A 302 15.51 -0.16 3.96
CA ALA A 302 15.49 -0.70 2.61
C ALA A 302 14.78 0.27 1.63
N ARG A 303 13.73 0.96 2.11
CA ARG A 303 13.06 2.07 1.44
C ARG A 303 13.90 3.33 1.53
N THR A 304 14.71 3.56 0.51
CA THR A 304 15.68 4.66 0.49
C THR A 304 16.09 5.03 -0.93
N ILE A 305 16.80 6.15 -1.11
CA ILE A 305 17.35 6.58 -2.40
C ILE A 305 18.84 6.27 -2.45
N ARG A 306 19.31 5.45 -3.38
CA ARG A 306 20.74 5.07 -3.45
C ARG A 306 21.52 5.85 -4.51
N LYS A 307 20.86 6.52 -5.45
CA LYS A 307 21.53 7.23 -6.56
C LYS A 307 21.14 8.71 -6.65
N GLY A 308 22.02 9.52 -7.25
CA GLY A 308 21.82 10.96 -7.41
C GLY A 308 22.02 11.76 -6.12
N ILE A 309 21.60 13.04 -6.14
CA ILE A 309 21.75 13.96 -5.00
C ILE A 309 20.88 13.57 -3.79
N GLY A 310 19.76 12.89 -4.05
CA GLY A 310 18.84 12.42 -3.01
C GLY A 310 19.43 11.38 -2.05
N LYS A 311 20.54 10.72 -2.40
CA LYS A 311 21.24 9.78 -1.49
C LYS A 311 21.68 10.40 -0.16
N MET A 312 21.80 11.72 -0.09
CA MET A 312 22.13 12.42 1.16
C MET A 312 21.06 12.19 2.24
N TYR A 313 19.78 12.06 1.86
CA TYR A 313 18.70 11.76 2.79
C TYR A 313 18.87 10.37 3.45
N THR A 314 19.38 9.39 2.72
CA THR A 314 19.71 8.06 3.27
C THR A 314 20.77 8.13 4.35
N VAL A 315 21.82 8.93 4.13
CA VAL A 315 22.92 9.10 5.08
C VAL A 315 22.42 9.74 6.38
N LEU A 316 21.51 10.71 6.28
CA LEU A 316 20.89 11.35 7.45
C LEU A 316 19.97 10.40 8.24
N GLY A 317 19.52 9.30 7.62
CA GLY A 317 18.66 8.29 8.23
C GLY A 317 19.38 7.04 8.76
N LEU A 318 20.72 7.05 8.83
CA LEU A 318 21.48 5.93 9.38
C LEU A 318 21.14 5.74 10.87
N ARG A 319 20.86 4.50 11.26
CA ARG A 319 20.66 4.09 12.64
C ARG A 319 21.79 3.16 13.07
N GLN A 320 22.31 3.41 14.26
CA GLN A 320 23.29 2.54 14.88
C GLN A 320 22.56 1.58 15.83
N TYR A 321 22.85 0.30 15.70
CA TYR A 321 22.43 -0.73 16.66
C TYR A 321 23.68 -1.26 17.36
N THR A 322 23.62 -1.35 18.68
CA THR A 322 24.73 -1.81 19.54
C THR A 322 24.16 -2.83 20.52
N SER A 323 24.84 -3.94 20.72
CA SER A 323 24.42 -4.93 21.71
C SER A 323 24.52 -4.32 23.10
N ASP A 324 23.54 -4.65 23.96
CA ASP A 324 23.60 -4.29 25.37
C ASP A 324 24.52 -5.23 26.19
N GLY A 325 25.14 -6.22 25.53
CA GLY A 325 26.00 -7.23 26.15
C GLY A 325 25.25 -8.33 26.91
N ASN A 326 23.91 -8.30 26.91
CA ASN A 326 23.03 -9.28 27.56
C ASN A 326 22.09 -9.98 26.55
N GLY A 327 22.45 -9.97 25.26
CA GLY A 327 21.64 -10.51 24.17
C GLY A 327 20.49 -9.60 23.74
N GLY A 328 20.55 -8.30 24.04
CA GLY A 328 19.63 -7.25 23.56
C GLY A 328 20.27 -6.31 22.53
N LEU A 329 19.45 -5.48 21.88
CA LEU A 329 19.84 -4.41 20.94
C LEU A 329 19.25 -3.06 21.37
#